data_AF-A0AAE1JXB2-F1
#
_entry.id   AF-A0AAE1JXB2-F1
#
_cell.length_a   1.000
_cell.length_b   1.000
_cell.length_c   1.000
_cell.angle_alpha   90.00
_cell.angle_beta   90.00
_cell.angle_gamma   90.00
#
_symmetry.space_group_name_H-M   'P 1'
#
loop_
_entity.id
_entity.type
_entity.pdbx_description
1 polymer ?
#
loop_
_entity_poly.entity_id
_entity_poly.type
_entity_poly.pdbx_seq_one_letter_code
_entity_poly.pdbx_strand_id
1 'polypeptide(L)'
;MLARRLLSSRLQSLRPFSSETPRVLKPGDVLRQTRIFTDEDVLQYSKVSHDSNSLHFDSEAAQNVGFEGRLVHGMLVASLFPHIISSHFVSPSMALSLNFVMPTVDE
;
A
#
# COMPACT_ATOMS: atom_id res chain seq x y z
N MET A 1 26.57 -46.97 38.45
CA MET A 1 25.82 -45.92 39.19
C MET A 1 26.72 -44.69 39.17
N LEU A 2 26.44 -43.55 38.54
CA LEU A 2 25.24 -42.72 38.60
C LEU A 2 25.15 -41.87 37.31
N ALA A 3 23.92 -41.58 36.91
CA ALA A 3 23.55 -41.06 35.59
C ALA A 3 23.64 -39.53 35.45
N ARG A 4 23.73 -39.11 34.17
CA ARG A 4 23.14 -37.90 33.55
C ARG A 4 23.54 -36.52 34.10
N ARG A 5 24.26 -35.76 33.26
CA ARG A 5 24.03 -34.32 33.05
C ARG A 5 24.05 -34.00 31.56
N LEU A 6 22.87 -34.05 30.94
CA LEU A 6 22.59 -33.38 29.67
C LEU A 6 21.99 -32.03 30.03
N LEU A 7 22.64 -30.92 29.67
CA LEU A 7 22.09 -29.59 29.81
C LEU A 7 22.14 -28.85 28.48
N SER A 8 20.93 -28.71 27.93
CA SER A 8 20.46 -27.55 27.18
C SER A 8 21.06 -27.32 25.80
N SER A 9 20.66 -28.15 24.84
CA SER A 9 20.54 -27.68 23.46
C SER A 9 19.55 -26.51 23.42
N ARG A 10 20.00 -25.38 22.88
CA ARG A 10 19.14 -24.26 22.46
C ARG A 10 18.11 -24.80 21.46
N LEU A 11 16.94 -25.16 21.95
CA LEU A 11 15.74 -25.19 21.13
C LEU A 11 15.42 -23.72 20.82
N GLN A 12 15.96 -23.22 19.70
CA GLN A 12 15.37 -22.07 19.05
C GLN A 12 13.92 -22.47 18.82
N SER A 13 13.00 -21.84 19.56
CA SER A 13 11.58 -22.11 19.39
C SER A 13 11.26 -21.85 17.94
N LEU A 14 11.01 -22.92 17.18
CA LEU A 14 10.30 -22.83 15.92
C LEU A 14 8.99 -22.14 16.29
N ARG A 15 8.88 -20.84 15.99
CA ARG A 15 7.59 -20.18 15.98
C ARG A 15 6.77 -21.03 15.02
N PRO A 16 5.69 -21.69 15.45
CA PRO A 16 4.84 -22.35 14.50
C PRO A 16 4.39 -21.24 13.55
N PHE A 17 4.63 -21.46 12.26
CA PHE A 17 4.00 -20.67 11.23
C PHE A 17 2.52 -20.75 11.57
N SER A 18 1.96 -19.69 12.16
CA SER A 18 0.57 -19.70 12.57
C SER A 18 -0.19 -19.79 11.26
N SER A 19 -0.75 -20.96 10.98
CA SER A 19 -1.70 -21.15 9.90
C SER A 19 -2.98 -20.45 10.35
N GLU A 20 -2.93 -19.11 10.40
CA GLU A 20 -4.18 -18.38 10.32
C GLU A 20 -4.77 -18.77 8.98
N THR A 21 -5.85 -19.53 9.03
CA THR A 21 -6.67 -19.80 7.86
C THR A 21 -6.88 -18.47 7.16
N PRO A 22 -6.53 -18.34 5.86
CA PRO A 22 -6.71 -17.10 5.14
C PRO A 22 -8.13 -16.61 5.40
N ARG A 23 -8.26 -15.39 5.92
CA ARG A 23 -9.58 -14.82 6.22
C ARG A 23 -10.36 -14.76 4.92
N VAL A 24 -11.26 -15.71 4.72
CA VAL A 24 -12.10 -15.77 3.53
C VAL A 24 -13.05 -14.57 3.58
N LEU A 25 -12.86 -13.62 2.65
CA LEU A 25 -13.75 -12.48 2.51
C LEU A 25 -15.17 -12.94 2.17
N LYS A 26 -16.16 -12.28 2.74
CA LYS A 26 -17.58 -12.54 2.51
C LYS A 26 -18.26 -11.31 1.93
N PRO A 27 -19.36 -11.47 1.15
CA PRO A 27 -20.17 -10.34 0.73
C PRO A 27 -20.58 -9.48 1.93
N GLY A 28 -20.33 -8.16 1.84
CA GLY A 28 -20.57 -7.21 2.92
C GLY A 28 -19.32 -6.84 3.73
N ASP A 29 -18.19 -7.53 3.55
CA ASP A 29 -16.93 -7.11 4.15
C ASP A 29 -16.47 -5.75 3.60
N VAL A 30 -16.03 -4.88 4.50
CA VAL A 30 -15.52 -3.55 4.15
C VAL A 30 -14.05 -3.48 4.56
N LEU A 31 -13.18 -3.20 3.58
CA LEU A 31 -11.76 -2.95 3.80
C LEU A 31 -11.50 -1.44 3.74
N ARG A 32 -10.67 -0.93 4.64
CA ARG A 32 -10.29 0.49 4.70
C ARG A 32 -8.79 0.62 4.98
N GLN A 33 -8.15 1.57 4.31
CA GLN A 33 -6.77 1.96 4.59
C GLN A 33 -6.67 3.47 4.48
N THR A 34 -5.92 4.07 5.41
CA THR A 34 -5.58 5.49 5.39
C THR A 34 -4.09 5.60 5.15
N ARG A 35 -3.69 6.51 4.25
CA ARG A 35 -2.29 6.81 3.95
C ARG A 35 -2.16 8.30 3.68
N ILE A 36 -1.07 8.87 4.20
CA ILE A 36 -0.59 10.20 3.83
C ILE A 36 0.49 9.99 2.77
N PHE A 37 0.41 10.72 1.67
CA PHE A 37 1.43 10.69 0.61
C PHE A 37 2.39 11.85 0.82
N THR A 38 3.68 11.57 0.70
CA THR A 38 4.76 12.54 0.82
C THR A 38 5.31 12.95 -0.54
N ASP A 39 6.03 14.05 -0.61
CA ASP A 39 6.79 14.46 -1.81
C ASP A 39 7.68 13.34 -2.36
N GLU A 40 8.29 12.56 -1.46
CA GLU A 40 9.12 11.43 -1.87
C GLU A 40 8.28 10.32 -2.51
N ASP A 41 7.06 10.06 -2.03
CA ASP A 41 6.16 9.08 -2.67
C ASP A 41 5.79 9.53 -4.10
N VAL A 42 5.47 10.82 -4.28
CA VAL A 42 5.14 11.41 -5.58
C VAL A 42 6.34 11.34 -6.53
N LEU A 43 7.54 11.66 -6.03
CA LEU A 43 8.79 11.57 -6.78
C LEU A 43 9.16 10.14 -7.16
N GLN A 44 9.01 9.18 -6.26
CA GLN A 44 9.31 7.78 -6.56
C GLN A 44 8.30 7.19 -7.54
N TYR A 45 7.01 7.56 -7.41
CA TYR A 45 5.99 7.13 -8.34
C TYR A 45 6.22 7.66 -9.75
N SER A 46 6.63 8.93 -9.92
CA SER A 46 6.93 9.46 -11.27
C SER A 46 8.09 8.73 -11.95
N LYS A 47 9.10 8.29 -11.20
CA LYS A 47 10.21 7.50 -11.75
C LYS A 47 9.75 6.15 -12.30
N VAL A 48 8.81 5.49 -11.63
CA VAL A 48 8.30 4.16 -12.01
C VAL A 48 7.21 4.24 -13.09
N SER A 49 6.29 5.20 -12.95
CA SER A 49 5.18 5.40 -13.89
C SER A 49 5.59 6.14 -15.15
N HIS A 50 6.73 6.85 -15.10
CA HIS A 50 7.17 7.82 -16.10
C HIS A 50 6.20 9.01 -16.27
N ASP A 51 5.31 9.23 -15.30
CA ASP A 51 4.45 10.41 -15.25
C ASP A 51 5.13 11.54 -14.48
N SER A 52 5.84 12.39 -15.21
CA SER A 52 6.50 13.58 -14.70
C SER A 52 5.73 14.87 -15.00
N ASN A 53 4.39 14.82 -15.04
CA ASN A 53 3.56 16.00 -15.24
C ASN A 53 3.85 17.06 -14.16
N SER A 54 4.06 18.32 -14.58
CA SER A 54 4.42 19.42 -13.69
C SER A 54 3.36 19.70 -12.61
N LEU A 55 2.10 19.32 -12.84
CA LEU A 55 1.03 19.44 -11.83
C LEU A 55 1.33 18.68 -10.53
N HIS A 56 2.25 17.72 -10.56
CA HIS A 56 2.69 16.95 -9.39
C HIS A 56 3.90 17.54 -8.67
N PHE A 57 4.61 18.50 -9.28
CA PHE A 57 5.93 18.95 -8.82
C PHE A 57 6.07 20.47 -8.67
N ASP A 58 5.24 21.24 -9.38
CA ASP A 58 5.31 22.69 -9.46
C ASP A 58 3.97 23.31 -9.02
N SER A 59 4.01 24.00 -7.88
CA SER A 59 2.84 24.65 -7.29
C SER A 59 2.30 25.77 -8.18
N GLU A 60 3.16 26.51 -8.88
CA GLU A 60 2.73 27.58 -9.78
C GLU A 60 2.01 26.99 -11.00
N ALA A 61 2.55 25.91 -11.58
CA ALA A 61 1.89 25.19 -12.67
C ALA A 61 0.49 24.68 -12.27
N ALA A 62 0.35 24.14 -11.06
CA ALA A 62 -0.92 23.65 -10.55
C ALA A 62 -1.92 24.78 -10.25
N GLN A 63 -1.46 25.88 -9.65
CA GLN A 63 -2.28 27.06 -9.38
C GLN A 63 -2.74 27.76 -10.66
N ASN A 64 -1.91 27.81 -11.69
CA ASN A 64 -2.23 28.40 -12.98
C ASN A 64 -3.41 27.69 -13.70
N VAL A 65 -3.66 26.42 -13.37
CA VAL A 65 -4.81 25.67 -13.90
C VAL A 65 -5.96 25.54 -12.89
N GLY A 66 -5.89 26.24 -11.76
CA GLY A 66 -6.98 26.37 -10.79
C GLY A 66 -6.97 25.39 -9.62
N PHE A 67 -5.87 24.67 -9.38
CA PHE A 67 -5.70 23.88 -8.17
C PHE A 67 -5.12 24.71 -7.02
N GLU A 68 -5.39 24.32 -5.77
CA GLU A 68 -4.89 25.04 -4.59
C GLU A 68 -3.38 24.83 -4.37
N GLY A 69 -2.85 23.68 -4.80
CA GLY A 69 -1.46 23.27 -4.66
C GLY A 69 -1.12 22.14 -5.64
N ARG A 70 0.04 21.50 -5.46
CA ARG A 70 0.42 20.37 -6.30
C ARG A 70 -0.50 19.19 -6.00
N LEU A 71 -0.62 18.31 -6.98
CA LEU A 71 -1.51 17.16 -6.89
C LEU A 71 -0.72 15.88 -6.72
N VAL A 72 -1.25 14.94 -5.93
CA VAL A 72 -0.80 13.56 -5.94
C VAL A 72 -1.34 12.88 -7.22
N HIS A 73 -0.53 12.02 -7.87
CA HIS A 73 -1.00 11.23 -9.02
C HIS A 73 -2.24 10.42 -8.64
N GLY A 74 -3.32 10.53 -9.43
CA GLY A 74 -4.54 9.75 -9.19
C GLY A 74 -4.26 8.25 -9.16
N MET A 75 -3.38 7.77 -10.06
CA MET A 75 -3.00 6.35 -10.10
C MET A 75 -2.12 5.91 -8.92
N LEU A 76 -1.37 6.82 -8.29
CA LEU A 76 -0.66 6.53 -7.04
C LEU A 76 -1.67 6.30 -5.90
N VAL A 77 -2.69 7.15 -5.79
CA VAL A 77 -3.78 6.94 -4.81
C VAL A 77 -4.51 5.63 -5.09
N ALA A 78 -4.84 5.36 -6.36
CA ALA A 78 -5.51 4.13 -6.77
C ALA A 78 -4.70 2.85 -6.51
N SER A 79 -3.37 2.93 -6.41
CA SER A 79 -2.51 1.79 -6.09
C SER A 79 -2.81 1.17 -4.71
N LEU A 80 -3.49 1.89 -3.83
CA LEU A 80 -3.95 1.37 -2.54
C LEU A 80 -5.01 0.26 -2.69
N PHE A 81 -5.83 0.28 -3.75
CA PHE A 81 -6.85 -0.75 -3.97
C PHE A 81 -6.26 -2.15 -4.19
N PRO A 82 -5.35 -2.38 -5.16
CA PRO A 82 -4.71 -3.69 -5.29
C PRO A 82 -3.87 -4.05 -4.07
N HIS A 83 -3.24 -3.08 -3.39
CA HIS A 83 -2.49 -3.35 -2.16
C HIS A 83 -3.38 -3.89 -1.02
N ILE A 84 -4.49 -3.22 -0.71
CA ILE A 84 -5.41 -3.69 0.34
C ILE A 84 -6.07 -5.01 -0.05
N ILE A 85 -6.50 -5.17 -1.31
CA ILE A 85 -7.14 -6.42 -1.76
C ILE A 85 -6.15 -7.59 -1.69
N SER A 86 -4.95 -7.45 -2.25
CA SER A 86 -3.94 -8.51 -2.26
C SER A 86 -3.45 -8.91 -0.87
N SER A 87 -3.53 -8.00 0.12
CA SER A 87 -3.19 -8.29 1.51
C SER A 87 -4.22 -9.18 2.22
N HIS A 88 -5.46 -9.25 1.71
CA HIS A 88 -6.56 -10.02 2.30
C HIS A 88 -7.02 -11.20 1.44
N PHE A 89 -6.79 -11.15 0.13
CA PHE A 89 -7.27 -12.14 -0.81
C PHE A 89 -6.34 -12.23 -2.02
N VAL A 90 -6.02 -13.45 -2.45
CA VAL A 90 -5.26 -13.69 -3.68
C VAL A 90 -6.22 -14.08 -4.79
N SER A 91 -6.44 -13.16 -5.72
CA SER A 91 -7.18 -13.43 -6.96
C SER A 91 -6.20 -13.66 -8.12
N PRO A 92 -6.45 -14.63 -9.02
CA PRO A 92 -5.65 -14.76 -10.25
C PRO A 92 -5.84 -13.57 -11.21
N SER A 93 -6.95 -12.84 -11.11
CA SER A 93 -7.20 -11.64 -11.91
C SER A 93 -8.08 -10.64 -11.17
N MET A 94 -7.91 -9.35 -11.50
CA MET A 94 -8.69 -8.25 -10.95
C MET A 94 -8.88 -7.21 -12.04
N ALA A 95 -10.08 -6.66 -12.14
CA ALA A 95 -10.38 -5.49 -12.96
C ALA A 95 -10.85 -4.37 -12.03
N LEU A 96 -10.38 -3.15 -12.28
CA LEU A 96 -10.79 -1.95 -11.56
C LEU A 96 -11.32 -0.93 -12.57
N SER A 97 -12.47 -0.35 -12.28
CA SER A 97 -12.98 0.85 -12.96
C SER A 97 -12.91 2.01 -11.98
N LEU A 98 -12.22 3.07 -12.37
CA LEU A 98 -11.91 4.21 -11.50
C LEU A 98 -12.47 5.48 -12.12
N ASN A 99 -13.13 6.29 -11.29
CA ASN A 99 -13.54 7.66 -11.62
C ASN A 99 -12.89 8.59 -10.59
N PHE A 100 -11.95 9.42 -11.01
CA PHE A 100 -11.32 10.42 -10.15
C PHE A 100 -12.22 11.65 -10.06
N VAL A 101 -12.78 11.90 -8.87
CA VAL A 101 -13.83 12.92 -8.68
C VAL A 101 -13.30 14.17 -7.98
N MET A 102 -12.24 14.03 -7.18
CA MET A 102 -11.64 15.12 -6.43
C MET A 102 -10.11 14.95 -6.42
N PRO A 103 -9.34 16.02 -6.62
CA PRO A 103 -7.89 15.96 -6.50
C PRO A 103 -7.47 15.68 -5.05
N THR A 104 -6.36 14.96 -4.89
CA THR A 104 -5.64 14.88 -3.62
C THR A 104 -4.49 15.87 -3.70
N VAL A 105 -4.54 16.91 -2.88
CA VAL A 105 -3.43 17.86 -2.73
C VAL A 105 -2.35 17.23 -1.87
N ASP A 106 -1.09 17.53 -2.18
CA ASP A 106 -0.02 17.28 -1.23
C ASP A 106 -0.09 18.30 -0.07
N GLU A 107 0.35 17.90 1.13
CA GLU A 107 0.55 18.81 2.25
C GLU A 107 2.03 19.20 2.39
#